data_AF-A0A8B8EJK5-F1
#
_entry.id   AF-A0A8B8EJK5-F1
#
_cell.length_a   1.000
_cell.length_b   1.000
_cell.length_c   1.000
_cell.angle_alpha   90.00
_cell.angle_beta   90.00
_cell.angle_gamma   90.00
#
_symmetry.space_group_name_H-M   'P 1'
#
loop_
_entity.id
_entity.type
_entity.pdbx_description
1 polymer ?
#
loop_
_entity_poly.entity_id
_entity_poly.type
_entity_poly.pdbx_seq_one_letter_code
_entity_poly.pdbx_strand_id
1 'polypeptide(L)'
;MYRYCIVLLSILFFHNGRCDDPEVYMNATRLIVYNGFPAENHYVETKDGFILNIQRIPYGRFSTKATKGVVVLQHGLTGASDNFLMNLLNGSLGFVLSDAGYDVWLPNSRGNIYSMTNKKYSPSQEEFWDWSWQEMAEYDLPAVIHYILNVTEAESLFYIGHSQGTLIANAQFSVDQELASKIRLFVAMAPIAKVTHVKGFLGFISPILSQKDAELVFGKKAFDQNSTLTKWYADVFCTLLPAKYICNGLSSIIMGWDTENLNWTRIPVFISHSNEGASAKDIIHYFQEVKADKFQKYDYGPDGNMKHYTRPRPLSIIQKTCRCQWPCFTETTTSWQTERMYSSYWTIYPT
;
A
#
# COMPACT_ATOMS: atom_id res chain seq x y z
N MET A 1 44.93 -39.63 20.95
CA MET A 1 44.04 -39.27 22.07
C MET A 1 43.55 -37.85 21.84
N TYR A 2 42.22 -37.69 21.69
CA TYR A 2 41.45 -36.44 21.64
C TYR A 2 41.78 -35.39 20.56
N ARG A 3 41.10 -35.45 19.40
CA ARG A 3 40.60 -34.27 18.64
C ARG A 3 39.76 -34.56 17.36
N TYR A 4 39.15 -35.74 17.22
CA TYR A 4 38.32 -36.09 16.06
C TYR A 4 36.93 -36.65 16.44
N CYS A 5 36.17 -35.96 17.31
CA CYS A 5 34.83 -36.42 17.70
C CYS A 5 33.75 -35.33 17.89
N ILE A 6 33.96 -34.07 17.47
CA ILE A 6 32.97 -33.00 17.70
C ILE A 6 32.36 -32.41 16.41
N VAL A 7 32.87 -32.74 15.22
CA VAL A 7 32.38 -32.11 13.96
C VAL A 7 31.35 -32.99 13.20
N LEU A 8 31.06 -34.20 13.66
CA LEU A 8 30.12 -35.12 12.99
C LEU A 8 28.79 -35.35 13.72
N LEU A 9 28.58 -34.73 14.88
CA LEU A 9 27.30 -34.79 15.61
C LEU A 9 26.40 -33.56 15.39
N SER A 10 26.90 -32.49 14.74
CA SER A 10 26.08 -31.33 14.37
C SER A 10 25.31 -31.51 13.06
N ILE A 11 25.60 -32.55 12.28
CA ILE A 11 24.91 -32.84 10.99
C ILE A 11 23.73 -33.80 11.19
N LEU A 12 23.58 -34.42 12.36
CA LEU A 12 22.51 -35.38 12.66
C LEU A 12 21.43 -34.86 13.63
N PHE A 13 21.42 -33.56 13.97
CA PHE A 13 20.39 -32.93 14.80
C PHE A 13 19.72 -31.68 14.18
N PHE A 14 19.88 -31.44 12.87
CA PHE A 14 19.04 -30.50 12.12
C PHE A 14 17.95 -31.22 11.31
N HIS A 15 17.38 -32.27 11.89
CA HIS A 15 16.09 -32.81 11.49
C HIS A 15 15.08 -32.55 12.62
N ASN A 16 14.88 -31.27 12.93
CA ASN A 16 13.69 -30.80 13.64
C ASN A 16 12.90 -29.99 12.60
N GLY A 17 11.72 -30.49 12.22
CA GLY A 17 10.91 -29.95 11.14
C GLY A 17 10.74 -28.44 11.23
N ARG A 18 11.18 -27.72 10.19
CA ARG A 18 10.66 -26.39 9.93
C ARG A 18 9.29 -26.55 9.31
N CYS A 19 8.26 -26.43 10.13
CA CYS A 19 6.93 -26.03 9.68
C CYS A 19 7.04 -24.57 9.21
N ASP A 20 7.57 -24.35 8.02
CA ASP A 20 7.45 -23.03 7.38
C ASP A 20 5.98 -22.84 7.02
N ASP A 21 5.37 -21.74 7.47
CA ASP A 21 3.99 -21.42 7.11
C ASP A 21 3.86 -21.42 5.58
N PRO A 22 2.98 -22.24 4.98
CA PRO A 22 2.94 -22.41 3.53
C PRO A 22 2.59 -21.10 2.80
N GLU A 23 1.93 -20.19 3.51
CA GLU A 23 1.51 -18.85 3.06
C GLU A 23 2.70 -17.91 2.80
N VAL A 24 3.90 -18.21 3.29
CA VAL A 24 5.15 -17.49 2.98
C VAL A 24 5.44 -17.49 1.47
N TYR A 25 5.01 -18.54 0.76
CA TYR A 25 5.34 -18.76 -0.66
C TYR A 25 4.13 -18.59 -1.58
N MET A 26 3.01 -18.08 -1.05
CA MET A 26 1.75 -17.97 -1.78
C MET A 26 1.49 -16.54 -2.21
N ASN A 27 1.18 -16.33 -3.49
CA ASN A 27 0.61 -15.06 -3.92
C ASN A 27 -0.84 -14.89 -3.40
N ALA A 28 -1.40 -13.69 -3.53
CA ALA A 28 -2.75 -13.37 -3.04
C ALA A 28 -3.83 -14.36 -3.51
N THR A 29 -3.83 -14.77 -4.78
CA THR A 29 -4.79 -15.77 -5.28
C THR A 29 -4.64 -17.11 -4.55
N ARG A 30 -3.41 -17.55 -4.32
CA ARG A 30 -3.12 -18.79 -3.58
C ARG A 30 -3.50 -18.68 -2.12
N LEU A 31 -3.29 -17.53 -1.47
CA LEU A 31 -3.75 -17.27 -0.10
C LEU A 31 -5.28 -17.43 0.01
N ILE A 32 -6.03 -16.88 -0.95
CA ILE A 32 -7.49 -16.99 -0.99
C ILE A 32 -7.95 -18.46 -1.13
N VAL A 33 -7.41 -19.16 -2.14
CA VAL A 33 -7.79 -20.56 -2.42
C VAL A 33 -7.36 -21.49 -1.28
N TYR A 34 -6.16 -21.30 -0.72
CA TYR A 34 -5.66 -22.10 0.40
C TYR A 34 -6.58 -22.02 1.62
N ASN A 35 -7.16 -20.84 1.87
CA ASN A 35 -8.10 -20.60 2.96
C ASN A 35 -9.55 -21.04 2.64
N GLY A 36 -9.78 -21.67 1.48
CA GLY A 36 -11.06 -22.29 1.11
C GLY A 36 -12.07 -21.35 0.44
N PHE A 37 -11.65 -20.17 -0.01
CA PHE A 37 -12.50 -19.22 -0.71
C PHE A 37 -12.37 -19.33 -2.23
N PRO A 38 -13.41 -18.97 -3.00
CA PRO A 38 -13.28 -18.74 -4.44
C PRO A 38 -12.37 -17.54 -4.71
N ALA A 39 -11.53 -17.62 -5.75
CA ALA A 39 -10.64 -16.55 -6.16
C ALA A 39 -10.76 -16.29 -7.65
N GLU A 40 -10.94 -15.03 -8.02
CA GLU A 40 -10.88 -14.56 -9.40
C GLU A 40 -9.72 -13.54 -9.55
N ASN A 41 -9.08 -13.52 -10.72
CA ASN A 41 -8.11 -12.50 -11.10
C ASN A 41 -8.67 -11.72 -12.29
N HIS A 42 -8.64 -10.40 -12.21
CA HIS A 42 -9.10 -9.51 -13.26
C HIS A 42 -7.98 -8.57 -13.68
N TYR A 43 -7.91 -8.24 -14.96
CA TYR A 43 -6.89 -7.35 -15.52
C TYR A 43 -7.55 -6.07 -16.02
N VAL A 44 -7.23 -4.96 -15.38
CA VAL A 44 -7.84 -3.64 -15.63
C VAL A 44 -6.84 -2.73 -16.34
N GLU A 45 -7.20 -2.26 -17.53
CA GLU A 45 -6.40 -1.27 -18.25
C GLU A 45 -6.75 0.14 -17.77
N THR A 46 -5.72 0.87 -17.35
CA THR A 46 -5.80 2.30 -17.00
C THR A 46 -5.66 3.18 -18.24
N LYS A 47 -6.08 4.43 -18.15
CA LYS A 47 -6.04 5.39 -19.28
C LYS A 47 -4.63 5.61 -19.84
N ASP A 48 -3.61 5.54 -18.99
CA ASP A 48 -2.21 5.70 -19.36
C ASP A 48 -1.49 4.37 -19.67
N GLY A 49 -2.23 3.26 -19.67
CA GLY A 49 -1.81 1.99 -20.26
C GLY A 49 -1.21 0.98 -19.29
N PHE A 50 -1.26 1.21 -17.97
CA PHE A 50 -0.98 0.16 -16.98
C PHE A 50 -2.07 -0.91 -17.00
N ILE A 51 -1.67 -2.15 -16.82
CA ILE A 51 -2.56 -3.30 -16.63
C ILE A 51 -2.46 -3.75 -15.17
N LEU A 52 -3.53 -3.51 -14.42
CA LEU A 52 -3.61 -3.81 -13.00
C LEU A 52 -4.23 -5.18 -12.80
N ASN A 53 -3.54 -6.08 -12.08
CA ASN A 53 -4.11 -7.37 -11.70
C ASN A 53 -4.81 -7.24 -10.35
N ILE A 54 -6.13 -7.31 -10.33
CA ILE A 54 -6.94 -7.18 -9.12
C ILE A 54 -7.55 -8.53 -8.75
N GLN A 55 -7.46 -8.91 -7.47
CA GLN A 55 -8.05 -10.15 -6.96
C GLN A 55 -9.49 -9.90 -6.50
N ARG A 56 -10.33 -10.92 -6.61
CA ARG A 56 -11.70 -10.89 -6.10
C ARG A 56 -12.03 -12.17 -5.33
N ILE A 57 -12.73 -12.01 -4.20
CA ILE A 57 -13.37 -13.07 -3.43
C ILE A 57 -14.90 -12.89 -3.58
N PRO A 58 -15.53 -13.54 -4.57
CA PRO A 58 -16.92 -13.25 -4.95
C PRO A 58 -17.96 -13.64 -3.89
N TYR A 59 -17.63 -14.59 -2.99
CA TYR A 59 -18.51 -15.02 -1.89
C TYR A 59 -17.73 -15.82 -0.83
N GLY A 60 -18.29 -15.91 0.37
CA GLY A 60 -17.71 -16.65 1.50
C GLY A 60 -17.72 -18.17 1.31
N ARG A 61 -16.96 -18.88 2.15
CA ARG A 61 -16.64 -20.33 1.99
C ARG A 61 -17.86 -21.24 1.98
N PHE A 62 -18.91 -20.84 2.68
CA PHE A 62 -20.16 -21.59 2.85
C PHE A 62 -21.34 -20.94 2.12
N SER A 63 -21.06 -20.08 1.15
CA SER A 63 -22.06 -19.42 0.30
C SER A 63 -21.78 -19.71 -1.17
N THR A 64 -22.75 -19.39 -2.03
CA THR A 64 -22.62 -19.43 -3.49
C THR A 64 -22.75 -18.05 -4.13
N LYS A 65 -23.06 -17.01 -3.33
CA LYS A 65 -23.17 -15.63 -3.78
C LYS A 65 -22.99 -14.63 -2.64
N ALA A 66 -22.49 -13.44 -2.96
CA ALA A 66 -22.58 -12.28 -2.08
C ALA A 66 -24.01 -11.71 -2.06
N THR A 67 -24.40 -11.10 -0.93
CA THR A 67 -25.73 -10.53 -0.73
C THR A 67 -25.73 -9.14 -0.10
N LYS A 68 -24.59 -8.67 0.41
CA LYS A 68 -24.48 -7.38 1.12
C LYS A 68 -23.90 -6.24 0.28
N GLY A 69 -23.49 -6.53 -0.95
CA GLY A 69 -22.90 -5.56 -1.88
C GLY A 69 -21.40 -5.75 -2.06
N VAL A 70 -20.80 -4.80 -2.76
CA VAL A 70 -19.41 -4.84 -3.23
C VAL A 70 -18.52 -4.01 -2.31
N VAL A 71 -17.38 -4.56 -1.90
CA VAL A 71 -16.38 -3.87 -1.07
C VAL A 71 -15.04 -3.87 -1.78
N VAL A 72 -14.39 -2.71 -1.84
CA VAL A 72 -13.02 -2.54 -2.32
C VAL A 72 -12.08 -2.32 -1.14
N LEU A 73 -11.02 -3.11 -1.03
CA LEU A 73 -9.96 -2.94 -0.02
C LEU A 73 -8.67 -2.46 -0.69
N GLN A 74 -8.32 -1.18 -0.52
CA GLN A 74 -7.11 -0.59 -1.10
C GLN A 74 -5.97 -0.57 -0.10
N HIS A 75 -4.84 -1.17 -0.48
CA HIS A 75 -3.62 -1.21 0.32
C HIS A 75 -2.91 0.15 0.43
N GLY A 76 -1.90 0.21 1.29
CA GLY A 76 -1.07 1.39 1.53
C GLY A 76 0.19 1.46 0.67
N LEU A 77 1.06 2.40 1.01
CA LEU A 77 2.37 2.56 0.39
C LEU A 77 3.16 1.25 0.51
N THR A 78 3.81 0.81 -0.59
CA THR A 78 4.63 -0.41 -0.65
C THR A 78 3.91 -1.72 -0.26
N GLY A 79 2.58 -1.73 -0.26
CA GLY A 79 1.76 -2.93 0.01
C GLY A 79 1.07 -3.48 -1.24
N ALA A 80 0.24 -4.50 -1.02
CA ALA A 80 -0.61 -5.08 -2.04
C ALA A 80 -1.88 -5.72 -1.46
N SER A 81 -2.61 -6.45 -2.29
CA SER A 81 -3.87 -7.12 -1.94
C SER A 81 -3.75 -8.14 -0.79
N ASP A 82 -2.61 -8.79 -0.64
CA ASP A 82 -2.30 -9.74 0.44
C ASP A 82 -2.29 -9.10 1.83
N ASN A 83 -2.10 -7.77 1.96
CA ASN A 83 -2.28 -7.03 3.22
C ASN A 83 -3.60 -7.38 3.93
N PHE A 84 -4.65 -7.75 3.18
CA PHE A 84 -5.97 -8.08 3.73
C PHE A 84 -6.22 -9.60 3.90
N LEU A 85 -5.20 -10.43 3.64
CA LEU A 85 -5.25 -11.89 3.55
C LEU A 85 -4.20 -12.60 4.44
N MET A 86 -3.18 -11.88 4.90
CA MET A 86 -2.00 -12.45 5.56
C MET A 86 -2.20 -12.93 7.01
N ASN A 87 -3.35 -12.68 7.64
CA ASN A 87 -3.68 -13.20 8.96
C ASN A 87 -4.53 -14.48 8.85
N LEU A 88 -4.86 -15.08 9.99
CA LEU A 88 -5.86 -16.14 10.05
C LEU A 88 -7.24 -15.63 9.59
N LEU A 89 -8.14 -16.56 9.28
CA LEU A 89 -9.49 -16.29 8.76
C LEU A 89 -10.27 -15.19 9.50
N ASN A 90 -10.19 -15.15 10.83
CA ASN A 90 -10.89 -14.17 11.67
C ASN A 90 -10.11 -12.85 11.89
N GLY A 91 -8.85 -12.78 11.45
CA GLY A 91 -7.98 -11.61 11.55
C GLY A 91 -7.67 -10.96 10.20
N SER A 92 -8.15 -11.54 9.10
CA SER A 92 -7.96 -11.05 7.73
C SER A 92 -9.25 -10.42 7.22
N LEU A 93 -9.22 -9.09 7.02
CA LEU A 93 -10.41 -8.31 6.65
C LEU A 93 -11.09 -8.83 5.36
N GLY A 94 -10.31 -9.29 4.37
CA GLY A 94 -10.85 -9.85 3.14
C GLY A 94 -11.71 -11.09 3.39
N PHE A 95 -11.24 -12.00 4.25
CA PHE A 95 -11.97 -13.22 4.62
C PHE A 95 -13.19 -12.93 5.50
N VAL A 96 -13.03 -12.05 6.49
CA VAL A 96 -14.13 -11.65 7.40
C VAL A 96 -15.29 -11.04 6.61
N LEU A 97 -15.01 -10.12 5.67
CA LEU A 97 -16.06 -9.51 4.86
C LEU A 97 -16.71 -10.49 3.89
N SER A 98 -15.93 -11.38 3.28
CA SER A 98 -16.45 -12.38 2.36
C SER A 98 -17.40 -13.37 3.06
N ASP A 99 -17.00 -13.91 4.22
CA ASP A 99 -17.85 -14.77 5.05
C ASP A 99 -19.06 -14.00 5.62
N ALA A 100 -18.94 -12.69 5.83
CA ALA A 100 -20.07 -11.83 6.20
C ALA A 100 -21.06 -11.58 5.04
N GLY A 101 -20.75 -11.99 3.81
CA GLY A 101 -21.65 -11.93 2.66
C GLY A 101 -21.39 -10.79 1.67
N TYR A 102 -20.21 -10.17 1.69
CA TYR A 102 -19.79 -9.16 0.72
C TYR A 102 -19.05 -9.78 -0.47
N ASP A 103 -19.15 -9.12 -1.64
CA ASP A 103 -18.29 -9.36 -2.79
C ASP A 103 -17.03 -8.50 -2.63
N VAL A 104 -15.89 -9.14 -2.35
CA VAL A 104 -14.66 -8.42 -1.95
C VAL A 104 -13.69 -8.32 -3.11
N TRP A 105 -13.27 -7.09 -3.41
CA TRP A 105 -12.30 -6.75 -4.44
C TRP A 105 -11.04 -6.16 -3.82
N LEU A 106 -9.89 -6.65 -4.27
CA LEU A 106 -8.57 -6.36 -3.74
C LEU A 106 -7.68 -5.81 -4.86
N PRO A 107 -7.80 -4.50 -5.17
CA PRO A 107 -6.99 -3.87 -6.21
C PRO A 107 -5.52 -3.76 -5.83
N ASN A 108 -4.67 -3.73 -6.86
CA ASN A 108 -3.23 -3.56 -6.74
C ASN A 108 -2.79 -2.33 -7.52
N SER A 109 -2.12 -1.39 -6.84
CA SER A 109 -1.56 -0.19 -7.45
C SER A 109 -0.50 -0.52 -8.48
N ARG A 110 -0.41 0.31 -9.54
CA ARG A 110 0.65 0.26 -10.55
C ARG A 110 2.04 0.03 -9.95
N GLY A 111 2.81 -0.87 -10.57
CA GLY A 111 4.20 -1.15 -10.21
C GLY A 111 4.44 -1.89 -8.89
N ASN A 112 3.40 -2.37 -8.20
CA ASN A 112 3.58 -3.44 -7.21
C ASN A 112 3.72 -4.82 -7.90
N ILE A 113 4.02 -5.88 -7.14
CA ILE A 113 4.32 -7.21 -7.69
C ILE A 113 3.21 -7.79 -8.59
N TYR A 114 1.96 -7.36 -8.41
CA TYR A 114 0.81 -7.82 -9.18
C TYR A 114 0.54 -6.95 -10.43
N SER A 115 0.96 -5.69 -10.42
CA SER A 115 0.62 -4.68 -11.43
C SER A 115 1.85 -4.13 -12.18
N MET A 116 2.76 -5.03 -12.57
CA MET A 116 4.05 -4.72 -13.21
C MET A 116 4.00 -4.67 -14.76
N THR A 117 2.83 -4.39 -15.35
CA THR A 117 2.63 -4.42 -16.80
C THR A 117 2.12 -3.08 -17.34
N ASN A 118 2.71 -2.59 -18.42
CA ASN A 118 2.25 -1.40 -19.16
C ASN A 118 2.33 -1.65 -20.68
N LYS A 119 1.41 -1.05 -21.45
CA LYS A 119 1.31 -1.25 -22.91
C LYS A 119 2.42 -0.57 -23.71
N LYS A 120 3.08 0.44 -23.16
CA LYS A 120 4.08 1.26 -23.84
C LYS A 120 5.49 1.04 -23.31
N TYR A 121 5.63 0.88 -22.00
CA TYR A 121 6.93 0.86 -21.33
C TYR A 121 7.17 -0.46 -20.60
N SER A 122 8.39 -0.95 -20.67
CA SER A 122 8.88 -2.08 -19.86
C SER A 122 9.29 -1.62 -18.46
N PRO A 123 9.16 -2.44 -17.41
CA PRO A 123 9.69 -2.15 -16.06
C PRO A 123 11.18 -1.81 -16.01
N SER A 124 11.95 -2.12 -17.06
CA SER A 124 13.37 -1.72 -17.16
C SER A 124 13.58 -0.25 -17.53
N GLN A 125 12.56 0.45 -18.02
CA GLN A 125 12.61 1.83 -18.50
C GLN A 125 12.19 2.82 -17.40
N GLU A 126 12.74 4.04 -17.40
CA GLU A 126 12.40 5.06 -16.37
C GLU A 126 10.94 5.53 -16.51
N GLU A 127 10.44 5.60 -17.74
CA GLU A 127 9.07 6.02 -18.07
C GLU A 127 8.01 5.10 -17.46
N PHE A 128 8.34 3.83 -17.23
CA PHE A 128 7.44 2.91 -16.50
C PHE A 128 7.27 3.33 -15.03
N TRP A 129 8.23 4.01 -14.44
CA TRP A 129 8.22 4.39 -13.01
C TRP A 129 7.89 5.87 -12.78
N ASP A 130 7.58 6.62 -13.83
CA ASP A 130 7.30 8.06 -13.76
C ASP A 130 5.89 8.39 -13.24
N TRP A 131 5.50 7.79 -12.12
CA TRP A 131 4.21 7.99 -11.46
C TRP A 131 4.37 8.12 -9.94
N SER A 132 3.35 8.62 -9.27
CA SER A 132 3.19 8.69 -7.81
C SER A 132 1.76 8.29 -7.42
N TRP A 133 1.39 8.43 -6.15
CA TRP A 133 0.00 8.31 -5.70
C TRP A 133 -0.97 9.21 -6.48
N GLN A 134 -0.49 10.29 -7.09
CA GLN A 134 -1.30 11.17 -7.95
C GLN A 134 -1.86 10.40 -9.14
N GLU A 135 -1.03 9.65 -9.87
CA GLU A 135 -1.48 8.86 -11.02
C GLU A 135 -2.31 7.65 -10.58
N MET A 136 -2.07 7.09 -9.40
CA MET A 136 -2.97 6.07 -8.82
C MET A 136 -4.37 6.66 -8.58
N ALA A 137 -4.46 7.89 -8.09
CA ALA A 137 -5.74 8.58 -7.88
C ALA A 137 -6.42 8.93 -9.20
N GLU A 138 -5.68 9.48 -10.15
CA GLU A 138 -6.23 9.97 -11.43
C GLU A 138 -6.57 8.86 -12.43
N TYR A 139 -5.89 7.71 -12.36
CA TYR A 139 -6.00 6.66 -13.38
C TYR A 139 -6.34 5.27 -12.82
N ASP A 140 -5.66 4.80 -11.76
CA ASP A 140 -5.90 3.44 -11.23
C ASP A 140 -7.30 3.36 -10.60
N LEU A 141 -7.59 4.25 -9.66
CA LEU A 141 -8.82 4.22 -8.88
C LEU A 141 -10.10 4.33 -9.75
N PRO A 142 -10.20 5.27 -10.71
CA PRO A 142 -11.37 5.33 -11.60
C PRO A 142 -11.49 4.08 -12.48
N ALA A 143 -10.38 3.60 -13.06
CA ALA A 143 -10.41 2.41 -13.92
C ALA A 143 -10.88 1.17 -13.15
N VAL A 144 -10.38 0.98 -11.93
CA VAL A 144 -10.79 -0.11 -11.03
C VAL A 144 -12.26 0.00 -10.65
N ILE A 145 -12.71 1.16 -10.14
CA ILE A 145 -14.11 1.32 -9.72
C ILE A 145 -15.06 1.09 -10.89
N HIS A 146 -14.82 1.70 -12.05
CA HIS A 146 -15.68 1.52 -13.22
C HIS A 146 -15.70 0.07 -13.70
N TYR A 147 -14.55 -0.60 -13.72
CA TYR A 147 -14.46 -2.02 -14.06
C TYR A 147 -15.32 -2.87 -13.10
N ILE A 148 -15.18 -2.66 -11.80
CA ILE A 148 -15.90 -3.41 -10.77
C ILE A 148 -17.41 -3.20 -10.91
N LEU A 149 -17.88 -1.96 -11.00
CA LEU A 149 -19.31 -1.64 -11.16
C LEU A 149 -19.88 -2.27 -12.43
N ASN A 150 -19.10 -2.31 -13.52
CA ASN A 150 -19.51 -2.95 -14.76
C ASN A 150 -19.58 -4.49 -14.66
N VAL A 151 -18.60 -5.13 -14.01
CA VAL A 151 -18.58 -6.60 -13.82
C VAL A 151 -19.67 -7.06 -12.85
N THR A 152 -19.93 -6.28 -11.81
CA THR A 152 -20.88 -6.64 -10.75
C THR A 152 -22.31 -6.14 -10.99
N GLU A 153 -22.49 -5.27 -11.99
CA GLU A 153 -23.73 -4.53 -12.26
C GLU A 153 -24.23 -3.71 -11.04
N ALA A 154 -23.35 -3.43 -10.07
CA ALA A 154 -23.69 -2.66 -8.88
C ALA A 154 -23.75 -1.16 -9.21
N GLU A 155 -24.70 -0.45 -8.61
CA GLU A 155 -24.81 1.01 -8.77
C GLU A 155 -23.77 1.78 -7.94
N SER A 156 -23.35 1.20 -6.81
CA SER A 156 -22.39 1.75 -5.87
C SER A 156 -21.66 0.67 -5.07
N LEU A 157 -20.53 1.02 -4.45
CA LEU A 157 -19.71 0.11 -3.64
C LEU A 157 -19.23 0.75 -2.34
N PHE A 158 -18.73 -0.07 -1.41
CA PHE A 158 -18.03 0.35 -0.21
C PHE A 158 -16.53 0.42 -0.49
N TYR A 159 -15.86 1.47 -0.01
CA TYR A 159 -14.41 1.60 -0.16
C TYR A 159 -13.75 1.62 1.22
N ILE A 160 -12.77 0.74 1.42
CA ILE A 160 -11.94 0.72 2.63
C ILE A 160 -10.50 0.93 2.19
N GLY A 161 -9.92 2.06 2.57
CA GLY A 161 -8.52 2.38 2.27
C GLY A 161 -7.66 2.26 3.53
N HIS A 162 -6.44 1.74 3.38
CA HIS A 162 -5.41 1.79 4.40
C HIS A 162 -4.27 2.72 3.98
N SER A 163 -3.83 3.64 4.85
CA SER A 163 -2.65 4.49 4.61
C SER A 163 -2.73 5.21 3.24
N GLN A 164 -1.81 5.01 2.30
CA GLN A 164 -1.86 5.58 0.94
C GLN A 164 -3.18 5.28 0.19
N GLY A 165 -3.84 4.15 0.45
CA GLY A 165 -5.16 3.87 -0.13
C GLY A 165 -6.19 4.93 0.24
N THR A 166 -6.09 5.51 1.44
CA THR A 166 -6.94 6.64 1.84
C THR A 166 -6.55 7.94 1.13
N LEU A 167 -5.25 8.16 0.90
CA LEU A 167 -4.73 9.33 0.18
C LEU A 167 -5.24 9.36 -1.27
N ILE A 168 -5.16 8.21 -1.95
CA ILE A 168 -5.63 8.02 -3.32
C ILE A 168 -7.13 8.36 -3.42
N ALA A 169 -7.94 7.80 -2.52
CA ALA A 169 -9.37 8.09 -2.45
C ALA A 169 -9.67 9.56 -2.16
N ASN A 170 -9.01 10.14 -1.15
CA ASN A 170 -9.14 11.55 -0.79
C ASN A 170 -8.79 12.49 -1.96
N ALA A 171 -7.71 12.19 -2.69
CA ALA A 171 -7.28 12.94 -3.85
C ALA A 171 -8.37 12.92 -4.93
N GLN A 172 -8.78 11.74 -5.37
CA GLN A 172 -9.69 11.60 -6.51
C GLN A 172 -11.11 12.04 -6.17
N PHE A 173 -11.66 11.65 -5.01
CA PHE A 173 -13.04 12.01 -4.65
C PHE A 173 -13.23 13.50 -4.37
N SER A 174 -12.14 14.24 -4.12
CA SER A 174 -12.21 15.70 -4.00
C SER A 174 -12.38 16.44 -5.34
N VAL A 175 -11.90 15.83 -6.44
CA VAL A 175 -11.91 16.44 -7.79
C VAL A 175 -12.99 15.85 -8.68
N ASP A 176 -13.34 14.57 -8.49
CA ASP A 176 -14.30 13.82 -9.28
C ASP A 176 -15.51 13.42 -8.41
N GLN A 177 -16.51 14.29 -8.39
CA GLN A 177 -17.75 14.06 -7.63
C GLN A 177 -18.65 12.99 -8.26
N GLU A 178 -18.49 12.71 -9.55
CA GLU A 178 -19.26 11.66 -10.22
C GLU A 178 -18.77 10.29 -9.72
N LEU A 179 -17.46 10.06 -9.72
CA LEU A 179 -16.87 8.85 -9.15
C LEU A 179 -17.18 8.73 -7.65
N ALA A 180 -17.05 9.83 -6.89
CA ALA A 180 -17.35 9.84 -5.46
C ALA A 180 -18.81 9.46 -5.17
N SER A 181 -19.75 9.81 -6.05
CA SER A 181 -21.17 9.45 -5.92
C SER A 181 -21.44 7.94 -6.01
N LYS A 182 -20.49 7.17 -6.56
CA LYS A 182 -20.54 5.69 -6.63
C LYS A 182 -20.05 5.01 -5.35
N ILE A 183 -19.58 5.78 -4.36
CA ILE A 183 -19.07 5.27 -3.10
C ILE A 183 -20.11 5.47 -2.01
N ARG A 184 -20.72 4.36 -1.58
CA ARG A 184 -21.76 4.37 -0.54
C ARG A 184 -21.20 4.75 0.84
N LEU A 185 -20.00 4.28 1.15
CA LEU A 185 -19.29 4.50 2.40
C LEU A 185 -17.80 4.43 2.13
N PHE A 186 -17.06 5.41 2.65
CA PHE A 186 -15.60 5.40 2.67
C PHE A 186 -15.11 5.19 4.09
N VAL A 187 -14.49 4.04 4.35
CA VAL A 187 -13.81 3.74 5.62
C VAL A 187 -12.33 4.03 5.45
N ALA A 188 -11.82 4.98 6.24
CA ALA A 188 -10.41 5.34 6.19
C ALA A 188 -9.68 4.74 7.39
N MET A 189 -8.84 3.73 7.14
CA MET A 189 -7.96 3.11 8.13
C MET A 189 -6.58 3.75 8.04
N ALA A 190 -6.06 4.24 9.16
CA ALA A 190 -4.80 4.96 9.19
C ALA A 190 -4.76 6.13 8.16
N PRO A 191 -5.76 7.06 8.20
CA PRO A 191 -5.98 8.03 7.12
C PRO A 191 -4.80 8.96 6.86
N ILE A 192 -4.46 9.15 5.59
CA ILE A 192 -3.51 10.14 5.10
C ILE A 192 -4.28 11.14 4.22
N ALA A 193 -4.29 12.39 4.64
CA ALA A 193 -4.80 13.52 3.86
C ALA A 193 -3.74 14.60 3.70
N LYS A 194 -2.94 14.84 4.74
CA LYS A 194 -1.81 15.76 4.75
C LYS A 194 -0.68 15.13 5.54
N VAL A 195 0.49 15.00 4.93
CA VAL A 195 1.66 14.34 5.53
C VAL A 195 2.51 15.37 6.27
N THR A 196 1.90 16.11 7.20
CA THR A 196 2.55 17.27 7.83
C THR A 196 2.72 17.06 9.31
N HIS A 197 3.95 17.22 9.80
CA HIS A 197 4.38 16.82 11.15
C HIS A 197 4.57 15.30 11.34
N VAL A 198 4.86 14.56 10.27
CA VAL A 198 5.30 13.16 10.39
C VAL A 198 6.52 13.08 11.30
N LYS A 199 6.53 12.11 12.21
CA LYS A 199 7.66 11.82 13.11
C LYS A 199 8.57 10.77 12.45
N GLY A 200 9.79 10.62 12.95
CA GLY A 200 10.75 9.64 12.42
C GLY A 200 11.57 10.14 11.22
N PHE A 201 12.14 9.20 10.45
CA PHE A 201 13.14 9.50 9.42
C PHE A 201 12.64 10.52 8.37
N LEU A 202 11.40 10.35 7.90
CA LEU A 202 10.81 11.24 6.89
C LEU A 202 10.62 12.66 7.41
N GLY A 203 10.08 12.83 8.62
CA GLY A 203 9.95 14.15 9.24
C GLY A 203 11.29 14.86 9.44
N PHE A 204 12.34 14.09 9.77
CA PHE A 204 13.68 14.63 9.99
C PHE A 204 14.39 15.06 8.70
N ILE A 205 14.32 14.24 7.64
CA ILE A 205 15.12 14.47 6.43
C ILE A 205 14.39 15.32 5.38
N SER A 206 13.05 15.33 5.35
CA SER A 206 12.26 16.09 4.34
C SER A 206 12.58 17.59 4.27
N PRO A 207 12.79 18.32 5.38
CA PRO A 207 13.11 19.74 5.31
C PRO A 207 14.48 20.02 4.66
N ILE A 208 15.41 19.07 4.75
CA ILE A 208 16.81 19.21 4.35
C ILE A 208 17.02 18.71 2.92
N LEU A 209 16.30 17.66 2.51
CA LEU A 209 16.48 17.04 1.21
C LEU A 209 15.95 17.94 0.09
N SER A 210 16.79 18.26 -0.89
CA SER A 210 16.31 18.87 -2.14
C SER A 210 15.74 17.79 -3.06
N GLN A 211 14.88 18.18 -4.01
CA GLN A 211 14.34 17.22 -4.98
C GLN A 211 15.45 16.54 -5.80
N LYS A 212 16.49 17.29 -6.19
CA LYS A 212 17.64 16.74 -6.91
C LYS A 212 18.41 15.72 -6.06
N ASP A 213 18.58 15.99 -4.77
CA ASP A 213 19.23 15.05 -3.86
C ASP A 213 18.36 13.81 -3.64
N ALA A 214 17.04 13.97 -3.55
CA ALA A 214 16.11 12.86 -3.44
C ALA A 214 16.15 11.97 -4.70
N GLU A 215 16.11 12.55 -5.90
CA GLU A 215 16.25 11.83 -7.17
C GLU A 215 17.62 11.13 -7.29
N LEU A 216 18.69 11.75 -6.76
CA LEU A 216 20.02 11.14 -6.72
C LEU A 216 20.09 9.92 -5.77
N VAL A 217 19.41 10.00 -4.61
CA VAL A 217 19.42 8.96 -3.59
C VAL A 217 18.49 7.79 -3.94
N PHE A 218 17.26 8.09 -4.34
CA PHE A 218 16.22 7.09 -4.60
C PHE A 218 16.21 6.61 -6.06
N GLY A 219 16.80 7.38 -6.97
CA GLY A 219 16.75 7.12 -8.41
C GLY A 219 15.43 7.55 -9.05
N LYS A 220 15.18 7.04 -10.26
CA LYS A 220 14.01 7.35 -11.09
C LYS A 220 13.18 6.13 -11.48
N LYS A 221 13.50 4.96 -10.90
CA LYS A 221 12.85 3.67 -11.20
C LYS A 221 12.09 3.16 -9.98
N ALA A 222 12.03 1.85 -9.78
CA ALA A 222 11.46 1.25 -8.59
C ALA A 222 12.19 1.75 -7.34
N PHE A 223 11.43 2.15 -6.33
CA PHE A 223 11.90 2.19 -4.97
C PHE A 223 12.14 0.74 -4.54
N ASP A 224 13.40 0.41 -4.26
CA ASP A 224 13.95 -0.90 -3.87
C ASP A 224 14.73 -1.71 -4.93
N GLN A 225 14.65 -1.37 -6.22
CA GLN A 225 15.56 -1.99 -7.19
C GLN A 225 16.81 -1.12 -7.36
N ASN A 226 17.91 -1.52 -6.72
CA ASN A 226 19.27 -0.99 -6.92
C ASN A 226 19.61 0.39 -6.30
N SER A 227 18.81 0.94 -5.37
CA SER A 227 19.16 2.20 -4.71
C SER A 227 20.41 2.06 -3.83
N THR A 228 21.25 3.10 -3.79
CA THR A 228 22.43 3.18 -2.89
C THR A 228 22.01 2.99 -1.43
N LEU A 229 20.79 3.46 -1.10
CA LEU A 229 20.18 3.32 0.21
C LEU A 229 19.90 1.84 0.54
N THR A 230 19.28 1.07 -0.36
CA THR A 230 19.04 -0.37 -0.17
C THR A 230 20.34 -1.14 0.01
N LYS A 231 21.38 -0.84 -0.78
CA LYS A 231 22.70 -1.48 -0.66
C LYS A 231 23.39 -1.15 0.67
N TRP A 232 23.39 0.13 1.05
CA TRP A 232 23.93 0.56 2.34
C TRP A 232 23.16 -0.05 3.53
N TYR A 233 21.83 -0.11 3.47
CA TYR A 233 21.01 -0.74 4.50
C TYR A 233 21.29 -2.24 4.61
N ALA A 234 21.35 -2.95 3.49
CA ALA A 234 21.70 -4.37 3.47
C ALA A 234 23.09 -4.61 4.07
N ASP A 235 24.08 -3.79 3.70
CA ASP A 235 25.46 -3.92 4.20
C ASP A 235 25.58 -3.63 5.70
N VAL A 236 24.88 -2.61 6.23
CA VAL A 236 24.98 -2.19 7.64
C VAL A 236 24.12 -3.06 8.56
N PHE A 237 22.88 -3.35 8.17
CA PHE A 237 21.95 -4.01 9.08
C PHE A 237 22.07 -5.53 9.03
N CYS A 238 22.31 -6.15 7.86
CA CYS A 238 22.49 -7.60 7.77
C CYS A 238 23.79 -8.11 8.44
N THR A 239 24.75 -7.22 8.72
CA THR A 239 26.03 -7.58 9.36
C THR A 239 26.06 -7.34 10.87
N LEU A 240 25.23 -6.43 11.41
CA LEU A 240 25.37 -5.94 12.79
C LEU A 240 24.25 -6.37 13.77
N LEU A 241 23.08 -6.79 13.30
CA LEU A 241 21.96 -7.14 14.18
C LEU A 241 21.53 -8.61 14.01
N PRO A 242 20.97 -9.27 15.04
CA PRO A 242 20.35 -10.58 14.87
C PRO A 242 19.18 -10.50 13.86
N ALA A 243 19.04 -11.48 12.97
CA ALA A 243 18.03 -11.52 11.91
C ALA A 243 16.61 -11.13 12.38
N LYS A 244 16.22 -11.54 13.59
CA LYS A 244 14.93 -11.19 14.22
C LYS A 244 14.68 -9.68 14.41
N TYR A 245 15.73 -8.87 14.53
CA TYR A 245 15.64 -7.40 14.66
C TYR A 245 15.84 -6.68 13.31
N ILE A 246 16.55 -7.30 12.36
CA ILE A 246 16.75 -6.77 11.00
C ILE A 246 15.46 -6.89 10.18
N CYS A 247 14.83 -8.06 10.24
CA CYS A 247 13.63 -8.41 9.47
C CYS A 247 12.43 -7.51 9.74
N ASN A 248 12.43 -6.77 10.86
CA ASN A 248 11.37 -5.85 11.25
C ASN A 248 11.82 -4.38 11.26
N GLY A 249 13.10 -4.09 10.98
CA GLY A 249 13.69 -2.78 11.28
C GLY A 249 13.13 -1.62 10.46
N LEU A 250 13.10 -1.75 9.13
CA LEU A 250 12.71 -0.66 8.22
C LEU A 250 11.19 -0.39 8.22
N SER A 251 10.38 -1.44 8.14
CA SER A 251 8.92 -1.34 8.22
C SER A 251 8.49 -0.73 9.56
N SER A 252 9.13 -1.12 10.66
CA SER A 252 8.77 -0.63 11.99
C SER A 252 9.35 0.76 12.31
N ILE A 253 10.48 1.17 11.70
CA ILE A 253 10.96 2.58 11.75
C ILE A 253 10.01 3.52 10.98
N ILE A 254 9.43 3.02 9.89
CA ILE A 254 8.52 3.79 9.05
C ILE A 254 7.12 3.80 9.65
N MET A 255 6.55 2.66 10.03
CA MET A 255 5.13 2.51 10.40
C MET A 255 4.84 2.56 11.91
N GLY A 256 5.84 2.37 12.77
CA GLY A 256 5.69 2.23 14.23
C GLY A 256 5.85 0.79 14.70
N TRP A 257 6.09 0.61 16.00
CA TRP A 257 6.26 -0.71 16.64
C TRP A 257 5.08 -0.95 17.59
N ASP A 258 4.20 -1.88 17.25
CA ASP A 258 3.24 -2.45 18.19
C ASP A 258 3.60 -3.92 18.46
N THR A 259 4.17 -4.16 19.64
CA THR A 259 4.59 -5.49 20.06
C THR A 259 3.49 -6.31 20.72
N GLU A 260 2.37 -5.67 21.08
CA GLU A 260 1.27 -6.29 21.82
C GLU A 260 0.22 -6.87 20.89
N ASN A 261 -0.12 -6.17 19.79
CA ASN A 261 -1.17 -6.59 18.87
C ASN A 261 -0.67 -7.37 17.64
N LEU A 262 0.65 -7.55 17.51
CA LEU A 262 1.25 -8.29 16.41
C LEU A 262 1.30 -9.80 16.69
N ASN A 263 0.80 -10.60 15.75
CA ASN A 263 0.95 -12.05 15.82
C ASN A 263 2.40 -12.45 15.45
N TRP A 264 3.23 -12.60 16.49
CA TRP A 264 4.65 -12.94 16.35
C TRP A 264 4.92 -14.25 15.62
N THR A 265 3.99 -15.21 15.62
CA THR A 265 4.20 -16.48 14.92
C THR A 265 4.09 -16.31 13.40
N ARG A 266 3.39 -15.28 12.92
CA ARG A 266 3.15 -15.01 11.49
C ARG A 266 4.12 -14.01 10.86
N ILE A 267 5.13 -13.56 11.62
CA ILE A 267 6.19 -12.67 11.11
C ILE A 267 6.82 -13.14 9.79
N PRO A 268 7.14 -14.44 9.59
CA PRO A 268 7.67 -14.89 8.30
C PRO A 268 6.76 -14.60 7.12
N VAL A 269 5.43 -14.72 7.30
CA VAL A 269 4.43 -14.40 6.28
C VAL A 269 4.39 -12.89 6.03
N PHE A 270 4.37 -12.07 7.09
CA PHE A 270 4.31 -10.61 6.91
C PHE A 270 5.54 -10.05 6.19
N ILE A 271 6.73 -10.62 6.44
CA ILE A 271 7.97 -10.18 5.80
C ILE A 271 8.03 -10.63 4.34
N SER A 272 7.56 -11.84 4.01
CA SER A 272 7.60 -12.35 2.63
C SER A 272 6.74 -11.54 1.67
N HIS A 273 5.71 -10.87 2.20
CA HIS A 273 4.81 -9.96 1.47
C HIS A 273 5.01 -8.50 1.90
N SER A 274 6.21 -8.17 2.41
CA SER A 274 6.59 -6.79 2.73
C SER A 274 7.34 -6.17 1.57
N ASN A 275 7.10 -4.88 1.35
CA ASN A 275 7.71 -4.10 0.27
C ASN A 275 7.39 -4.62 -1.14
N GLU A 276 6.11 -4.60 -1.46
CA GLU A 276 5.53 -5.12 -2.70
C GLU A 276 5.84 -4.24 -3.93
N GLY A 277 6.52 -3.12 -3.73
CA GLY A 277 6.95 -2.20 -4.78
C GLY A 277 6.30 -0.81 -4.71
N ALA A 278 7.09 0.20 -5.08
CA ALA A 278 6.67 1.57 -5.33
C ALA A 278 7.61 2.21 -6.36
N SER A 279 7.27 3.36 -6.94
CA SER A 279 8.25 4.16 -7.70
C SER A 279 9.04 5.06 -6.76
N ALA A 280 10.27 5.41 -7.15
CA ALA A 280 11.04 6.44 -6.46
C ALA A 280 10.30 7.79 -6.44
N LYS A 281 9.58 8.11 -7.53
CA LYS A 281 8.79 9.33 -7.64
C LYS A 281 7.63 9.38 -6.63
N ASP A 282 7.00 8.25 -6.32
CA ASP A 282 5.96 8.17 -5.27
C ASP A 282 6.53 8.56 -3.90
N ILE A 283 7.69 7.99 -3.55
CA ILE A 283 8.40 8.33 -2.31
C ILE A 283 8.83 9.80 -2.28
N ILE A 284 9.37 10.32 -3.38
CA ILE A 284 9.75 11.74 -3.50
C ILE A 284 8.52 12.65 -3.32
N HIS A 285 7.34 12.23 -3.79
CA HIS A 285 6.12 12.99 -3.62
C HIS A 285 5.79 13.19 -2.12
N TYR A 286 5.91 12.15 -1.29
CA TYR A 286 5.74 12.28 0.16
C TYR A 286 6.71 13.31 0.78
N PHE A 287 7.97 13.31 0.36
CA PHE A 287 8.95 14.31 0.81
C PHE A 287 8.54 15.74 0.44
N GLN A 288 7.99 15.92 -0.76
CA GLN A 288 7.49 17.22 -1.22
C GLN A 288 6.31 17.71 -0.38
N GLU A 289 5.37 16.82 -0.02
CA GLU A 289 4.22 17.18 0.81
C GLU A 289 4.62 17.61 2.21
N VAL A 290 5.55 16.87 2.85
CA VAL A 290 6.09 17.23 4.17
C VAL A 290 6.76 18.61 4.11
N LYS A 291 7.58 18.85 3.08
CA LYS A 291 8.34 20.10 2.91
C LYS A 291 7.46 21.30 2.57
N ALA A 292 6.47 21.11 1.70
CA ALA A 292 5.58 22.17 1.26
C ALA A 292 4.47 22.50 2.26
N ASP A 293 4.25 21.61 3.23
CA ASP A 293 3.13 21.66 4.17
C ASP A 293 1.77 21.73 3.45
N LYS A 294 1.60 20.95 2.36
CA LYS A 294 0.43 21.00 1.47
C LYS A 294 0.06 19.64 0.92
N PHE A 295 -1.24 19.40 0.79
CA PHE A 295 -1.78 18.35 -0.06
C PHE A 295 -1.91 18.88 -1.49
N GLN A 296 -1.04 18.43 -2.38
CA GLN A 296 -0.88 18.99 -3.72
C GLN A 296 -0.36 17.96 -4.70
N LYS A 297 -0.49 18.26 -5.99
CA LYS A 297 0.13 17.49 -7.07
C LYS A 297 1.66 17.50 -7.00
N TYR A 298 2.31 16.56 -7.69
CA TYR A 298 3.76 16.41 -7.69
C TYR A 298 4.45 17.69 -8.19
N ASP A 299 5.48 18.16 -7.49
CA ASP A 299 6.24 19.33 -7.92
C ASP A 299 7.37 18.90 -8.87
N TYR A 300 7.27 19.25 -10.14
CA TYR A 300 8.34 18.99 -11.13
C TYR A 300 9.37 20.14 -11.21
N GLY A 301 9.32 21.09 -10.27
CA GLY A 301 10.00 22.38 -10.37
C GLY A 301 9.32 23.32 -11.38
N PRO A 302 9.72 24.60 -11.45
CA PRO A 302 9.00 25.61 -12.24
C PRO A 302 8.79 25.23 -13.72
N ASP A 303 9.85 24.77 -14.39
CA ASP A 303 9.79 24.42 -15.82
C ASP A 303 9.03 23.11 -16.05
N GLY A 304 9.17 22.13 -15.15
CA GLY A 304 8.42 20.89 -15.20
C GLY A 304 6.94 21.12 -14.97
N ASN A 305 6.58 21.93 -13.97
CA ASN A 305 5.20 22.30 -13.68
C ASN A 305 4.56 23.04 -14.86
N MET A 306 5.31 23.87 -15.61
CA MET A 306 4.80 24.47 -16.83
C MET A 306 4.44 23.43 -17.91
N LYS A 307 5.23 22.35 -18.03
CA LYS A 307 4.94 21.25 -18.96
C LYS A 307 3.74 20.40 -18.53
N HIS A 308 3.61 20.13 -17.23
CA HIS A 308 2.57 19.23 -16.71
C HIS A 308 1.25 19.94 -16.36
N TYR A 309 1.31 21.18 -15.88
CA TYR A 309 0.18 21.92 -15.31
C TYR A 309 -0.06 23.30 -15.94
N THR A 310 0.77 23.70 -16.91
CA THR A 310 0.71 25.04 -17.55
C THR A 310 0.84 26.18 -16.54
N ARG A 311 1.50 25.93 -15.40
CA ARG A 311 1.72 26.87 -14.29
C ARG A 311 3.06 26.57 -13.60
N PRO A 312 3.73 27.55 -12.97
CA PRO A 312 5.05 27.35 -12.37
C PRO A 312 5.01 26.63 -11.01
N ARG A 313 3.83 26.41 -10.43
CA ARG A 313 3.64 25.75 -9.12
C ARG A 313 2.65 24.59 -9.25
N PRO A 314 2.78 23.52 -8.45
CA PRO A 314 1.81 22.44 -8.44
C PRO A 314 0.43 22.93 -7.96
N LEU A 315 -0.61 22.23 -8.41
CA LEU A 315 -1.99 22.51 -8.00
C LEU A 315 -2.25 21.91 -6.62
N SER A 316 -2.73 22.73 -5.69
CA SER A 316 -3.23 22.23 -4.40
C SER A 316 -4.52 21.45 -4.60
N ILE A 317 -4.63 20.30 -3.93
CA ILE A 317 -5.83 19.49 -3.94
C ILE A 317 -6.73 20.03 -2.83
N ILE A 318 -7.75 20.78 -3.22
CA ILE A 318 -8.74 21.32 -2.29
C ILE A 318 -9.74 20.20 -2.02
N GLN A 319 -9.76 19.66 -0.79
CA GLN A 319 -10.87 18.83 -0.34
C GLN A 319 -12.14 19.69 -0.31
N LYS A 320 -12.91 19.67 -1.40
CA LYS A 320 -14.30 20.09 -1.34
C LYS A 320 -15.02 19.13 -0.40
N THR A 321 -15.90 19.64 0.45
CA THR A 321 -16.75 18.82 1.34
C THR A 321 -17.37 17.67 0.53
N CYS A 322 -16.82 16.47 0.71
CA CYS A 322 -17.40 15.26 0.13
C CYS A 322 -18.74 15.00 0.82
N ARG A 323 -19.75 14.62 0.04
CA ARG A 323 -21.10 14.33 0.56
C ARG A 323 -21.23 12.93 1.16
N CYS A 324 -20.18 12.11 1.20
CA CYS A 324 -20.27 10.75 1.72
C CYS A 324 -20.16 10.74 3.25
N GLN A 325 -20.79 9.76 3.90
CA GLN A 325 -20.58 9.50 5.34
C GLN A 325 -19.22 8.81 5.52
N TRP A 326 -18.34 9.35 6.36
CA TRP A 326 -16.94 8.91 6.49
C TRP A 326 -16.61 8.50 7.93
N PRO A 327 -16.69 7.20 8.28
CA PRO A 327 -16.07 6.70 9.49
C PRO A 327 -14.53 6.63 9.33
N CYS A 328 -13.81 7.28 10.25
CA CYS A 328 -12.34 7.28 10.29
C CYS A 328 -11.84 6.47 11.49
N PHE A 329 -10.84 5.61 11.26
CA PHE A 329 -10.14 4.85 12.30
C PHE A 329 -8.68 5.29 12.35
N THR A 330 -8.27 5.91 13.45
CA THR A 330 -6.91 6.44 13.67
C THR A 330 -6.26 5.80 14.90
N GLU A 331 -4.94 5.67 14.90
CA GLU A 331 -4.18 5.18 16.05
C GLU A 331 -3.03 6.14 16.38
N THR A 332 -2.84 6.47 17.67
CA THR A 332 -1.90 7.51 18.12
C THR A 332 -0.43 7.07 18.18
N THR A 333 -0.15 5.80 17.89
CA THR A 333 1.18 5.16 18.05
C THR A 333 2.02 5.15 16.77
N THR A 334 1.45 5.48 15.60
CA THR A 334 2.18 5.41 14.32
C THR A 334 2.99 6.69 14.06
N SER A 335 4.21 6.56 13.53
CA SER A 335 5.09 7.70 13.20
C SER A 335 4.57 8.60 12.08
N TRP A 336 3.71 8.06 11.22
CA TRP A 336 3.05 8.79 10.13
C TRP A 336 1.84 9.60 10.57
N GLN A 337 1.35 9.42 11.79
CA GLN A 337 0.11 10.05 12.25
C GLN A 337 0.36 10.88 13.51
N THR A 338 -0.16 12.09 13.51
CA THR A 338 -0.25 12.90 14.73
C THR A 338 -1.67 13.47 14.82
N GLU A 339 -2.21 13.59 16.03
CA GLU A 339 -3.56 14.17 16.25
C GLU A 339 -3.75 15.54 15.57
N ARG A 340 -2.67 16.31 15.41
CA ARG A 340 -2.67 17.62 14.73
C ARG A 340 -2.92 17.54 13.23
N MET A 341 -2.62 16.43 12.56
CA MET A 341 -2.88 16.24 11.12
C MET A 341 -4.38 16.19 10.79
N TYR A 342 -5.23 15.87 11.77
CA TYR A 342 -6.67 15.68 11.59
C TYR A 342 -7.51 16.85 12.10
N SER A 343 -7.07 17.51 13.17
CA SER A 343 -7.82 18.57 13.87
C SER A 343 -8.21 19.77 13.00
N SER A 344 -7.57 19.94 11.85
CA SER A 344 -7.81 21.02 10.89
C SER A 344 -8.78 20.67 9.76
N TYR A 345 -9.27 19.41 9.66
CA TYR A 345 -9.94 18.94 8.44
C TYR A 345 -11.24 18.14 8.64
N TRP A 346 -11.49 17.56 9.84
CA TRP A 346 -12.69 16.75 10.07
C TRP A 346 -13.42 17.14 11.37
N THR A 347 -14.68 17.53 11.24
CA THR A 347 -15.62 17.48 12.37
C THR A 347 -16.01 16.01 12.55
N ILE A 348 -15.45 15.34 13.55
CA ILE A 348 -15.93 14.03 13.99
C ILE A 348 -17.33 14.26 14.55
N TYR A 349 -18.37 13.82 13.85
CA TYR A 349 -19.68 13.68 14.48
C TYR A 349 -19.60 12.44 15.38
N PRO A 350 -19.80 12.58 16.70
CA PRO A 350 -19.96 11.41 17.55
C PRO A 350 -21.14 10.58 17.02
N THR A 351 -20.98 9.26 17.10
CA THR A 351 -22.04 8.30 16.80
C THR A 351 -23.20 8.42 17.78
#